data_AF-G0TSS9-F1
#
_entry.id   AF-G0TSS9-F1
#
_cell.length_a   1.000
_cell.length_b   1.000
_cell.length_c   1.000
_cell.angle_alpha   90.00
_cell.angle_beta   90.00
_cell.angle_gamma   90.00
#
_symmetry.space_group_name_H-M   'P 1'
#
loop_
_entity.id
_entity.type
_entity.pdbx_description
1 polymer ?
#
loop_
_entity_poly.entity_id
_entity_poly.type
_entity_poly.pdbx_seq_one_letter_code
_entity_poly.pdbx_strand_id
1 'polypeptide(L)' 'MSSPENTTATTESTGKTPSCKICCACPAERRVRDECTLLKGVDACKEEVEAFYKCLLREGFAEDEVDKLRRSARNF' A
#
# COMPACT_ATOMS: atom_id res chain seq x y z
N MET A 1 -34.08 -2.02 36.21
CA MET A 1 -32.96 -2.23 37.14
C MET A 1 -32.07 -3.32 36.57
N SER A 2 -30.76 -3.03 36.54
CA SER A 2 -29.63 -3.96 36.42
C SER A 2 -29.21 -4.51 35.04
N SER A 3 -28.35 -3.71 34.38
CA SER A 3 -27.03 -4.06 33.78
C SER A 3 -26.24 -5.14 34.56
N PRO A 4 -25.18 -5.81 34.02
CA PRO A 4 -24.15 -5.19 33.15
C PRO A 4 -23.50 -6.01 32.00
N GLU A 5 -22.91 -5.22 31.09
CA GLU A 5 -21.59 -5.33 30.43
C GLU A 5 -21.04 -6.69 29.98
N ASN A 6 -20.73 -6.78 28.69
CA ASN A 6 -19.47 -7.39 28.27
C ASN A 6 -18.70 -6.44 27.33
N THR A 7 -17.88 -5.63 27.98
CA THR A 7 -16.69 -5.00 27.42
C THR A 7 -15.72 -6.10 27.01
N THR A 8 -15.46 -6.22 25.71
CA THR A 8 -14.20 -6.81 25.24
C THR A 8 -13.82 -6.15 23.91
N ALA A 9 -13.49 -4.86 24.01
CA ALA A 9 -12.67 -4.17 23.03
C ALA A 9 -11.25 -4.71 23.15
N THR A 10 -11.02 -5.85 22.50
CA THR A 10 -9.73 -6.53 22.44
C THR A 10 -8.81 -5.78 21.47
N THR A 11 -7.76 -5.24 22.08
CA THR A 11 -6.40 -5.04 21.55
C THR A 11 -6.22 -4.05 20.41
N GLU A 12 -5.77 -2.86 20.82
CA GLU A 12 -4.60 -2.18 20.28
C GLU A 12 -3.77 -3.05 19.32
N SER A 13 -4.04 -2.92 18.03
CA SER A 13 -2.99 -2.95 17.03
C SER A 13 -2.59 -1.50 16.81
N THR A 14 -1.41 -1.12 17.30
CA THR A 14 -0.65 0.04 16.80
C THR A 14 -0.22 -0.25 15.35
N GLY A 15 -1.20 -0.43 14.46
CA GLY A 15 -1.02 -0.24 13.04
C GLY A 15 -1.58 1.14 12.78
N LYS A 16 -0.73 2.13 12.55
CA LYS A 16 -1.16 3.32 11.82
C LYS A 16 -1.55 2.81 10.44
N THR A 17 -2.76 2.30 10.30
CA THR A 17 -3.33 1.99 9.01
C THR A 17 -3.31 3.33 8.28
N PRO A 18 -2.58 3.46 7.16
CA PRO A 18 -2.68 4.65 6.37
C PRO A 18 -4.16 4.75 5.95
N SER A 19 -4.86 5.73 6.53
CA SER A 19 -6.30 5.95 6.32
C SER A 19 -6.60 6.34 4.87
N CYS A 20 -5.56 6.60 4.08
CA CYS A 20 -5.59 6.73 2.64
C CYS A 20 -5.19 5.42 1.96
N LYS A 21 -6.01 4.99 0.98
CA LYS A 21 -5.62 3.94 0.04
C LYS A 21 -4.28 4.29 -0.61
N ILE A 22 -3.47 3.28 -0.94
CA ILE A 22 -2.18 3.37 -1.68
C ILE A 22 -2.22 4.35 -2.88
N CYS A 23 -3.39 4.60 -3.46
CA CYS A 23 -3.60 5.58 -4.53
C CYS A 23 -3.38 7.05 -4.15
N CYS A 24 -3.45 7.43 -2.87
CA CYS A 24 -3.37 8.82 -2.40
C CYS A 24 -2.00 9.21 -1.81
N ALA A 25 -1.15 8.23 -1.50
CA ALA A 25 0.15 8.46 -0.88
C ALA A 25 1.19 8.96 -1.89
N CYS A 26 1.22 8.36 -3.09
CA CYS A 26 2.22 8.63 -4.12
C CYS A 26 1.55 8.75 -5.50
N PRO A 27 0.76 9.81 -5.76
CA PRO A 27 0.04 9.96 -7.01
C PRO A 27 0.97 10.18 -8.21
N ALA A 28 2.13 10.78 -8.02
CA ALA A 28 3.12 11.00 -9.07
C ALA A 28 3.74 9.66 -9.52
N GLU A 29 4.32 8.91 -8.58
CA GLU A 29 5.00 7.63 -8.85
C GLU A 29 4.01 6.58 -9.35
N ARG A 30 2.78 6.56 -8.81
CA ARG A 30 1.71 5.71 -9.35
C ARG A 30 1.45 6.01 -10.82
N ARG A 31 1.36 7.29 -11.17
CA ARG A 31 1.06 7.72 -12.54
C ARG A 31 2.19 7.37 -13.49
N VAL A 32 3.45 7.57 -13.07
CA VAL A 32 4.62 7.18 -13.86
C VAL A 32 4.66 5.66 -14.05
N ARG A 33 4.38 4.86 -12.99
CA ARG A 33 4.24 3.42 -13.13
C ARG A 33 3.15 3.06 -14.12
N ASP A 34 1.93 3.58 -13.95
CA ASP A 34 0.79 3.25 -14.81
C ASP A 34 1.05 3.63 -16.26
N GLU A 35 1.61 4.81 -16.50
CA GLU A 35 2.03 5.28 -17.81
C GLU A 35 3.10 4.37 -18.42
N CYS A 36 4.17 4.06 -17.68
CA CYS A 36 5.21 3.16 -18.14
C CYS A 36 4.65 1.77 -18.46
N THR A 37 3.79 1.23 -17.60
CA THR A 37 3.18 -0.09 -17.79
C THR A 37 2.32 -0.13 -19.06
N LEU A 38 1.61 0.97 -19.35
CA LEU A 38 0.82 1.13 -20.57
C LEU A 38 1.68 1.28 -21.84
N LEU A 39 2.82 1.97 -21.75
CA LEU A 39 3.69 2.26 -22.89
C LEU A 39 4.70 1.15 -23.21
N LYS A 40 5.31 0.56 -22.18
CA LYS A 40 6.43 -0.38 -22.30
C LYS A 40 6.12 -1.78 -21.77
N GLY A 41 5.05 -1.95 -20.99
CA GLY A 41 4.75 -3.19 -20.28
C GLY A 41 5.48 -3.33 -18.94
N VAL A 42 4.99 -4.23 -18.09
CA VAL A 42 5.40 -4.34 -16.68
C VAL A 42 6.88 -4.70 -16.51
N ASP A 43 7.45 -5.45 -17.46
CA ASP A 43 8.85 -5.89 -17.42
C ASP A 43 9.87 -4.75 -17.52
N ALA A 44 9.53 -3.70 -18.27
CA ALA A 44 10.41 -2.56 -18.52
C ALA A 44 10.31 -1.46 -17.44
N CYS A 45 9.31 -1.54 -16.56
CA CYS A 45 8.95 -0.48 -15.61
C CYS A 45 9.34 -0.82 -14.17
N LYS A 46 10.32 -1.70 -13.99
CA LYS A 46 10.82 -2.11 -12.66
C LYS A 46 11.35 -0.93 -11.87
N GLU A 47 12.01 0.02 -12.52
CA GLU A 47 12.52 1.24 -11.88
C GLU A 47 11.37 2.10 -11.31
N GLU A 48 10.29 2.24 -12.08
CA GLU A 48 9.15 3.08 -11.74
C GLU A 48 8.32 2.44 -10.62
N VAL A 49 8.20 1.12 -10.67
CA VAL A 49 7.61 0.29 -9.63
C VAL A 49 8.40 0.41 -8.32
N GLU A 50 9.74 0.38 -8.37
CA GLU A 50 10.58 0.56 -7.19
C GLU A 50 10.51 1.97 -6.61
N ALA A 51 10.42 3.01 -7.45
CA ALA A 51 10.21 4.39 -7.00
C ALA A 51 8.88 4.53 -6.24
N PHE A 52 7.81 3.94 -6.76
CA PHE A 52 6.51 3.90 -6.10
C PHE A 52 6.57 3.21 -4.72
N TYR A 53 7.26 2.07 -4.61
CA TYR A 53 7.42 1.37 -3.33
C TYR A 53 8.24 2.14 -2.31
N LYS A 54 9.33 2.80 -2.72
CA LYS A 54 10.12 3.67 -1.83
C LYS A 54 9.26 4.80 -1.27
N CYS A 55 8.37 5.35 -2.08
CA CYS A 55 7.44 6.38 -1.64
C CYS A 55 6.41 5.82 -0.63
N LEU A 56 5.83 4.64 -0.88
CA LEU A 56 4.91 4.00 0.08
C LEU A 56 5.57 3.69 1.43
N LEU A 57 6.81 3.21 1.43
CA LEU A 57 7.56 2.97 2.67
C LEU A 57 7.79 4.28 3.45
N ARG A 58 8.07 5.38 2.75
CA ARG A 58 8.24 6.72 3.36
C ARG A 58 6.94 7.23 3.99
N GLU A 59 5.82 6.98 3.33
CA GLU A 59 4.48 7.35 3.82
C GLU A 59 4.01 6.47 4.99
N GLY A 60 4.77 5.44 5.36
CA GLY A 60 4.49 4.59 6.51
C GLY A 60 3.63 3.36 6.18
N PHE A 61 3.53 2.98 4.91
CA PHE A 61 2.96 1.68 4.55
C PHE A 61 3.91 0.56 4.98
N ALA A 62 3.38 -0.48 5.62
CA ALA A 62 4.16 -1.63 6.05
C ALA A 62 4.82 -2.34 4.86
N GLU A 63 6.04 -2.85 5.03
CA GLU A 63 6.75 -3.60 4.00
C GLU A 63 5.92 -4.79 3.47
N ASP A 64 5.13 -5.45 4.31
CA ASP A 64 4.20 -6.51 3.91
C ASP A 64 3.14 -6.07 2.89
N GLU A 65 2.60 -4.86 3.02
CA GLU A 65 1.61 -4.29 2.08
C GLU A 65 2.29 -3.97 0.75
N VAL A 66 3.50 -3.41 0.82
CA VAL A 66 4.34 -3.06 -0.32
C VAL A 66 4.76 -4.32 -1.10
N ASP A 67 5.13 -5.41 -0.41
CA ASP A 67 5.58 -6.65 -1.03
C ASP A 67 4.44 -7.43 -1.71
N LYS A 68 3.24 -7.45 -1.12
CA LYS A 68 2.03 -7.99 -1.78
C LYS A 68 1.77 -7.28 -3.12
N LEU A 69 1.93 -5.96 -3.13
CA LEU A 69 1.75 -5.17 -4.35
C LEU A 69 2.84 -5.50 -5.39
N ARG A 70 4.08 -5.75 -4.96
CA ARG A 70 5.20 -6.19 -5.81
C ARG A 70 5.00 -7.55 -6.44
N ARG A 71 4.37 -8.49 -5.71
CA ARG A 71 4.01 -9.80 -6.26
C ARG A 71 2.85 -9.68 -7.24
N SER A 72 1.83 -8.88 -6.92
CA SER A 72 0.71 -8.66 -7.83
C SER A 72 1.15 -8.03 -9.16
N ALA A 73 2.11 -7.11 -9.14
CA ALA A 73 2.66 -6.51 -10.36
C ALA A 73 3.50 -7.51 -11.20
N ARG A 74 4.04 -8.57 -10.59
CA ARG A 74 4.80 -9.62 -11.31
C ARG A 74 3.92 -10.71 -11.92
N ASN A 75 2.65 -10.78 -11.54
CA ASN A 75 1.71 -11.81 -11.98
C ASN A 75 0.80 -11.33 -13.14
N PHE A 76 1.15 -10.25 -13.82
CA PHE A 76 0.42 -9.73 -14.97
C PHE A 76 1.17 -10.02 -16.27
#